data_AF-A0AAJ4AZB9-F1
#
_entry.id   AF-A0AAJ4AZB9-F1
#
_cell.length_a   1.000
_cell.length_b   1.000
_cell.length_c   1.000
_cell.angle_alpha   90.00
_cell.angle_beta   90.00
_cell.angle_gamma   90.00
#
_symmetry.space_group_name_H-M   'P 1'
#
loop_
_entity.id
_entity.type
_entity.pdbx_description
1 polymer ?
#
loop_
_entity_poly.entity_id
_entity_poly.type
_entity_poly.pdbx_seq_one_letter_code
_entity_poly.pdbx_strand_id
1 'polypeptide(L)'
;MITPSRYPGIYIAPLSSEPTAAHTFKEQAEEALDHISAGPSGDKLLRKISTLASQKDRKVTLKEIEINNQCYTEAVLSRRQLEKYEPENFNENRHIASQLSRKGTFTKGEGSNAIIGWSPDKASIRLNQNGSPLHLGMDNDDKITTLAHELVHARHVLSGSSLADGGDRYNPRTGSGKEELRAVGLDKYRYSLTKKPSENSIRAEHGLPLRMKYRPHQ
;
A
#
# COMPACT_ATOMS: atom_id res chain seq x y z
N MET A 1 -5.18 -16.96 11.15
CA MET A 1 -4.45 -16.45 12.34
C MET A 1 -3.60 -15.26 11.89
N ILE A 2 -3.57 -14.13 12.60
CA ILE A 2 -2.70 -13.00 12.25
C ILE A 2 -1.35 -13.19 12.93
N THR A 3 -0.26 -13.12 12.18
CA THR A 3 1.10 -13.35 12.68
C THR A 3 2.01 -12.16 12.33
N PRO A 4 3.03 -11.84 13.14
CA PRO A 4 4.02 -10.83 12.76
C PRO A 4 4.87 -11.31 11.57
N SER A 5 5.23 -10.37 10.69
CA SER A 5 6.28 -10.60 9.69
C SER A 5 7.66 -10.27 10.25
N ARG A 6 8.71 -10.57 9.48
CA ARG A 6 10.09 -10.08 9.74
C ARG A 6 10.23 -8.55 9.72
N TYR A 7 9.24 -7.81 9.20
CA TYR A 7 9.23 -6.35 9.12
C TYR A 7 8.38 -5.74 10.24
N PRO A 8 8.99 -5.02 11.22
CA PRO A 8 8.24 -4.50 12.35
C PRO A 8 7.11 -3.56 11.94
N GLY A 9 5.93 -3.75 12.55
CA GLY A 9 4.72 -3.01 12.21
C GLY A 9 3.91 -3.59 11.05
N ILE A 10 4.39 -4.65 10.39
CA ILE A 10 3.66 -5.38 9.35
C ILE A 10 3.30 -6.78 9.87
N TYR A 11 2.02 -7.11 9.79
CA TYR A 11 1.45 -8.39 10.19
C TYR A 11 0.81 -9.08 8.98
N ILE A 12 0.84 -10.42 8.97
CA ILE A 12 0.34 -11.25 7.86
C ILE A 12 -0.95 -11.94 8.32
N ALA A 13 -1.98 -11.87 7.49
CA ALA A 13 -3.29 -12.47 7.72
C ALA A 13 -3.69 -13.34 6.50
N PRO A 14 -3.38 -14.65 6.53
CA PRO A 14 -3.79 -15.58 5.48
C PRO A 14 -5.31 -15.72 5.37
N LEU A 15 -5.78 -16.08 4.18
CA LEU A 15 -7.18 -16.34 3.87
C LEU A 15 -7.58 -17.73 4.39
N SER A 16 -6.70 -18.71 4.20
CA SER A 16 -6.89 -20.07 4.70
C SER A 16 -6.52 -20.19 6.19
N SER A 17 -7.29 -21.00 6.92
CA SER A 17 -6.93 -21.46 8.27
C SER A 17 -6.09 -22.73 8.27
N GLU A 18 -5.91 -23.38 7.11
CA GLU A 18 -5.06 -24.56 6.98
C GLU A 18 -3.59 -24.17 7.18
N PRO A 19 -2.84 -24.85 8.08
CA PRO A 19 -1.49 -24.44 8.45
C PRO A 19 -0.50 -24.33 7.29
N THR A 20 -0.54 -25.25 6.32
CA THR A 20 0.39 -25.28 5.19
C THR A 20 0.17 -24.08 4.28
N ALA A 21 -1.07 -23.84 3.85
CA ALA A 21 -1.44 -22.70 3.02
C ALA A 21 -1.17 -21.37 3.73
N ALA A 22 -1.48 -21.28 5.03
CA ALA A 22 -1.18 -20.12 5.85
C ALA A 22 0.34 -19.84 5.94
N HIS A 23 1.16 -20.89 6.04
CA HIS A 23 2.61 -20.79 6.03
C HIS A 23 3.13 -20.33 4.66
N THR A 24 2.67 -20.96 3.58
CA THR A 24 3.04 -20.61 2.20
C THR A 24 2.78 -19.14 1.90
N PHE A 25 1.58 -18.63 2.23
CA PHE A 25 1.27 -17.21 2.01
C PHE A 25 2.20 -16.30 2.83
N LYS A 26 2.52 -16.70 4.07
CA LYS A 26 3.43 -15.93 4.92
C LYS A 26 4.82 -15.85 4.29
N GLU A 27 5.37 -16.96 3.81
CA GLU A 27 6.67 -16.99 3.14
C GLU A 27 6.67 -16.11 1.89
N GLN A 28 5.65 -16.22 1.03
CA GLN A 28 5.52 -15.41 -0.18
C GLN A 28 5.42 -13.90 0.14
N ALA A 29 4.68 -13.54 1.18
CA ALA A 29 4.59 -12.16 1.64
C ALA A 29 5.95 -11.65 2.17
N GLU A 30 6.68 -12.46 2.92
CA GLU A 30 8.01 -12.10 3.44
C GLU A 30 9.06 -12.01 2.33
N GLU A 31 9.02 -12.89 1.33
CA GLU A 31 9.87 -12.82 0.14
C GLU A 31 9.59 -11.56 -0.68
N ALA A 32 8.32 -11.19 -0.86
CA ALA A 32 7.97 -9.96 -1.56
C ALA A 32 8.46 -8.71 -0.82
N LEU A 33 8.36 -8.69 0.51
CA LEU A 33 8.89 -7.61 1.35
C LEU A 33 10.42 -7.55 1.32
N ASP A 34 11.11 -8.69 1.32
CA ASP A 34 12.56 -8.79 1.12
C ASP A 34 12.99 -8.25 -0.22
N HIS A 35 12.27 -8.62 -1.28
CA HIS A 35 12.59 -8.13 -2.60
C HIS A 35 12.39 -6.62 -2.67
N ILE A 36 11.29 -6.07 -2.12
CA ILE A 36 11.10 -4.61 -2.02
C ILE A 36 12.21 -3.95 -1.21
N SER A 37 12.65 -4.55 -0.09
CA SER A 37 13.64 -3.94 0.81
C SER A 37 15.08 -3.99 0.29
N ALA A 38 15.36 -4.77 -0.76
CA ALA A 38 16.69 -4.86 -1.36
C ALA A 38 17.16 -3.53 -1.99
N GLY A 39 16.23 -2.65 -2.38
CA GLY A 39 16.52 -1.31 -2.89
C GLY A 39 16.42 -0.21 -1.81
N PRO A 40 17.17 0.91 -1.92
CA PRO A 40 17.19 1.95 -0.89
C PRO A 40 15.85 2.69 -0.70
N SER A 41 15.02 2.82 -1.74
CA SER A 41 13.70 3.44 -1.67
C SER A 41 12.69 2.50 -1.01
N GLY A 42 12.74 1.21 -1.35
CA GLY A 42 11.93 0.19 -0.69
C GLY A 42 12.29 0.01 0.79
N ASP A 43 13.58 -0.10 1.15
CA ASP A 43 14.03 -0.12 2.55
C ASP A 43 13.55 1.14 3.30
N LYS A 44 13.71 2.33 2.71
CA LYS A 44 13.23 3.58 3.29
C LYS A 44 11.72 3.60 3.51
N LEU A 45 10.94 2.97 2.63
CA LEU A 45 9.49 2.82 2.78
C LEU A 45 9.16 1.96 4.01
N LEU A 46 9.75 0.76 4.09
CA LEU A 46 9.49 -0.20 5.17
C LEU A 46 9.98 0.32 6.53
N ARG A 47 11.16 0.94 6.59
CA ARG A 47 11.64 1.64 7.81
C ARG A 47 10.69 2.73 8.26
N LYS A 48 10.09 3.46 7.31
CA LYS A 48 9.13 4.51 7.69
C LYS A 48 7.84 3.92 8.25
N ILE A 49 7.37 2.79 7.73
CA ILE A 49 6.24 2.04 8.30
C ILE A 49 6.59 1.58 9.71
N SER A 50 7.75 0.95 9.90
CA SER A 50 8.25 0.51 11.22
C SER A 50 8.34 1.67 12.23
N THR A 51 8.85 2.83 11.81
CA THR A 51 8.91 4.04 12.66
C THR A 51 7.51 4.51 13.06
N LEU A 52 6.55 4.51 12.12
CA LEU A 52 5.17 4.89 12.43
C LEU A 52 4.52 3.89 13.38
N ALA A 53 4.84 2.60 13.22
CA ALA A 53 4.35 1.57 14.10
C ALA A 53 4.83 1.76 15.54
N SER A 54 6.13 2.01 15.75
CA SER A 54 6.70 2.19 17.08
C SER A 54 6.32 3.52 17.74
N GLN A 55 6.31 4.62 16.99
CA GLN A 55 6.12 5.96 17.56
C GLN A 55 4.65 6.37 17.69
N LYS A 56 3.75 5.76 16.92
CA LYS A 56 2.35 6.15 16.87
C LYS A 56 1.37 5.01 17.16
N ASP A 57 1.85 3.85 17.59
CA ASP A 57 1.03 2.64 17.77
C ASP A 57 0.19 2.37 16.52
N ARG A 58 0.88 2.11 15.42
CA ARG A 58 0.30 1.87 14.10
C ARG A 58 0.70 0.50 13.58
N LYS A 59 -0.11 -0.07 12.69
CA LYS A 59 0.24 -1.30 11.99
C LYS A 59 -0.35 -1.38 10.59
N VAL A 60 0.32 -2.16 9.76
CA VAL A 60 -0.20 -2.66 8.49
C VAL A 60 -0.53 -4.15 8.68
N THR A 61 -1.73 -4.54 8.26
CA THR A 61 -2.09 -5.96 8.10
C THR A 61 -2.10 -6.29 6.62
N LEU A 62 -1.16 -7.12 6.18
CA LEU A 62 -1.13 -7.70 4.85
C LEU A 62 -2.04 -8.94 4.83
N LYS A 63 -3.22 -8.78 4.25
CA LYS A 63 -4.28 -9.78 4.18
C LYS A 63 -4.26 -10.46 2.82
N GLU A 64 -4.24 -11.78 2.82
CA GLU A 64 -4.41 -12.58 1.61
C GLU A 64 -5.81 -12.37 1.03
N ILE A 65 -5.89 -12.20 -0.28
CA ILE A 65 -7.15 -12.09 -1.02
C ILE A 65 -7.20 -13.15 -2.11
N GLU A 66 -8.41 -13.55 -2.48
CA GLU A 66 -8.62 -14.42 -3.63
C GLU A 66 -8.03 -13.83 -4.91
N ILE A 67 -7.55 -14.71 -5.79
CA ILE A 67 -6.93 -14.35 -7.07
C ILE A 67 -7.83 -13.45 -7.93
N ASN A 68 -9.15 -13.49 -7.80
CA ASN A 68 -10.06 -12.66 -8.60
C ASN A 68 -10.22 -11.24 -8.06
N ASN A 69 -9.83 -10.98 -6.81
CA ASN A 69 -9.94 -9.67 -6.18
C ASN A 69 -8.82 -8.72 -6.64
N GLN A 70 -9.10 -7.41 -6.59
CA GLN A 70 -8.08 -6.39 -6.81
C GLN A 70 -7.31 -6.15 -5.51
N CYS A 71 -6.01 -5.90 -5.61
CA CYS A 71 -5.25 -5.43 -4.46
C CYS A 71 -5.74 -4.05 -4.04
N TYR A 72 -5.66 -3.75 -2.76
CA TYR A 72 -6.17 -2.51 -2.19
C TYR A 72 -5.47 -2.16 -0.89
N THR A 73 -5.59 -0.88 -0.51
CA THR A 73 -5.25 -0.38 0.82
C THR A 73 -6.49 0.30 1.41
N GLU A 74 -6.86 -0.08 2.63
CA GLU A 74 -7.92 0.58 3.38
C GLU A 74 -7.47 1.00 4.78
N ALA A 75 -7.99 2.13 5.23
CA ALA A 75 -7.76 2.65 6.57
C ALA A 75 -8.67 1.92 7.58
N VAL A 76 -8.12 1.53 8.72
CA VAL A 76 -8.88 0.99 9.86
C VAL A 76 -8.38 1.60 11.17
N LEU A 77 -9.25 1.71 12.17
CA LEU A 77 -8.90 2.28 13.47
C LEU A 77 -7.88 1.40 14.20
N SER A 78 -6.94 2.06 14.88
CA SER A 78 -6.09 1.44 15.91
C SER A 78 -6.91 1.09 17.16
N ARG A 79 -6.35 0.27 18.06
CA ARG A 79 -7.01 -0.10 19.31
C ARG A 79 -7.43 1.13 20.12
N ARG A 80 -6.49 2.07 20.31
CA ARG A 80 -6.77 3.35 20.98
C ARG A 80 -7.87 4.16 20.30
N GLN A 81 -7.95 4.09 18.97
CA GLN A 81 -8.99 4.78 18.21
C GLN A 81 -10.34 4.05 18.31
N LEU A 82 -10.37 2.72 18.35
CA LEU A 82 -11.59 1.95 18.62
C LEU A 82 -12.16 2.32 20.00
N GLU A 83 -11.32 2.40 21.02
CA GLU A 83 -11.72 2.80 22.39
C GLU A 83 -12.22 4.26 22.44
N LYS A 84 -11.76 5.13 21.54
CA LYS A 84 -12.14 6.55 21.51
C LYS A 84 -13.41 6.83 20.69
N TYR A 85 -13.53 6.17 19.55
CA TYR A 85 -14.57 6.46 18.55
C TYR A 85 -15.70 5.44 18.55
N GLU A 86 -15.50 4.25 19.13
CA GLU A 86 -16.51 3.21 19.34
C GLU A 86 -17.41 2.96 18.11
N PRO A 87 -16.85 2.65 16.92
CA PRO A 87 -17.67 2.45 15.73
C PRO A 87 -18.61 1.24 15.90
N GLU A 88 -19.85 1.38 15.46
CA GLU A 88 -20.89 0.35 15.55
C GLU A 88 -20.55 -0.88 14.71
N ASN A 89 -19.82 -0.68 13.60
CA ASN A 89 -19.51 -1.73 12.65
C ASN A 89 -18.23 -1.44 11.85
N PHE A 90 -17.83 -2.41 11.02
CA PHE A 90 -16.60 -2.32 10.23
C PHE A 90 -16.64 -1.21 9.16
N ASN A 91 -17.80 -0.87 8.62
CA ASN A 91 -17.91 0.22 7.64
C ASN A 91 -17.69 1.57 8.29
N GLU A 92 -18.28 1.80 9.46
CA GLU A 92 -18.06 3.02 10.23
C GLU A 92 -16.59 3.14 10.70
N ASN A 93 -15.99 2.04 11.15
CA ASN A 93 -14.57 1.97 11.46
C ASN A 93 -13.71 2.49 10.28
N ARG A 94 -13.93 1.95 9.08
CA ARG A 94 -13.22 2.39 7.88
C ARG A 94 -13.48 3.84 7.53
N HIS A 95 -14.72 4.29 7.67
CA HIS A 95 -15.09 5.68 7.39
C HIS A 95 -14.32 6.64 8.30
N ILE A 96 -14.39 6.45 9.63
CA ILE A 96 -13.69 7.29 10.60
C ILE A 96 -12.16 7.23 10.36
N ALA A 97 -11.61 6.03 10.18
CA ALA A 97 -10.18 5.83 9.95
C ALA A 97 -9.71 6.56 8.68
N SER A 98 -10.52 6.56 7.62
CA SER A 98 -10.23 7.30 6.39
C SER A 98 -10.13 8.80 6.66
N GLN A 99 -11.03 9.39 7.47
CA GLN A 99 -10.98 10.81 7.81
C GLN A 99 -9.72 11.14 8.64
N LEU A 100 -9.39 10.30 9.62
CA LEU A 100 -8.18 10.48 10.43
C LEU A 100 -6.89 10.38 9.61
N SER A 101 -6.93 9.63 8.51
CA SER A 101 -5.79 9.42 7.61
C SER A 101 -5.59 10.52 6.58
N ARG A 102 -6.57 11.40 6.40
CA ARG A 102 -6.56 12.44 5.38
C ARG A 102 -5.70 13.63 5.80
N LYS A 103 -4.98 14.17 4.82
CA LYS A 103 -4.22 15.40 4.98
C LYS A 103 -5.19 16.60 4.99
N GLY A 104 -5.11 17.44 6.03
CA GLY A 104 -5.77 18.74 6.04
C GLY A 104 -5.01 19.79 5.22
N THR A 105 -5.52 21.02 5.21
CA THR A 105 -4.92 22.13 4.43
C THR A 105 -3.49 22.45 4.88
N PHE A 106 -3.27 22.51 6.19
CA PHE A 106 -1.99 22.92 6.78
C PHE A 106 -1.31 21.81 7.60
N THR A 107 -2.07 20.79 8.01
CA THR A 107 -1.60 19.74 8.90
C THR A 107 -1.89 18.36 8.32
N LYS A 108 -1.16 17.36 8.81
CA LYS A 108 -1.52 15.96 8.60
C LYS A 108 -2.67 15.62 9.54
N GLY A 109 -3.49 14.66 9.14
CA GLY A 109 -4.40 13.98 10.05
C GLY A 109 -3.63 13.17 11.10
N GLU A 110 -4.37 12.56 12.02
CA GLU A 110 -3.80 11.70 13.06
C GLU A 110 -3.07 10.47 12.45
N GLY A 111 -3.61 9.95 11.35
CA GLY A 111 -3.30 8.66 10.77
C GLY A 111 -4.04 7.52 11.48
N SER A 112 -4.19 6.39 10.82
CA SER A 112 -4.83 5.17 11.35
C SER A 112 -4.02 3.93 10.99
N ASN A 113 -4.47 2.74 11.38
CA ASN A 113 -3.92 1.50 10.83
C ASN A 113 -4.33 1.33 9.36
N ALA A 114 -3.66 0.43 8.67
CA ALA A 114 -3.96 0.06 7.29
C ALA A 114 -4.13 -1.46 7.15
N ILE A 115 -5.05 -1.88 6.29
CA ILE A 115 -5.12 -3.23 5.75
C ILE A 115 -4.72 -3.15 4.27
N ILE A 116 -3.81 -4.01 3.85
CA ILE A 116 -3.49 -4.23 2.44
C ILE A 116 -4.08 -5.57 2.05
N GLY A 117 -5.01 -5.60 1.11
CA GLY A 117 -5.41 -6.84 0.45
C GLY A 117 -4.43 -7.14 -0.69
N TRP A 118 -3.78 -8.31 -0.66
CA TRP A 118 -2.80 -8.69 -1.67
C TRP A 118 -2.80 -10.19 -1.94
N SER A 119 -2.48 -10.54 -3.18
CA SER A 119 -2.28 -11.93 -3.61
C SER A 119 -0.96 -12.02 -4.37
N PRO A 120 -0.13 -13.05 -4.10
CA PRO A 120 1.11 -13.29 -4.84
C PRO A 120 0.88 -13.52 -6.33
N ASP A 121 -0.28 -14.08 -6.69
CA ASP A 121 -0.69 -14.33 -8.08
C ASP A 121 -1.00 -13.04 -8.86
N LYS A 122 -1.12 -11.90 -8.18
CA LYS A 122 -1.38 -10.57 -8.75
C LYS A 122 -0.31 -9.56 -8.36
N ALA A 123 0.91 -10.03 -8.17
CA ALA A 123 2.00 -9.19 -7.70
C ALA A 123 2.55 -8.22 -8.78
N SER A 124 2.27 -8.46 -10.06
CA SER A 124 2.69 -7.58 -11.17
C SER A 124 1.62 -6.59 -11.61
N ILE A 125 2.06 -5.36 -11.88
CA ILE A 125 1.35 -4.39 -12.72
C ILE A 125 2.04 -4.37 -14.10
N ARG A 126 1.45 -5.07 -15.08
CA ARG A 126 1.99 -5.15 -16.44
C ARG A 126 1.78 -3.85 -17.19
N LEU A 127 2.81 -3.40 -17.91
CA LEU A 127 2.78 -2.16 -18.69
C LEU A 127 2.86 -2.46 -20.19
N ASN A 128 2.25 -1.62 -21.00
CA ASN A 128 2.50 -1.60 -22.45
C ASN A 128 3.79 -0.83 -22.77
N GLN A 129 4.15 -0.77 -24.05
CA GLN A 129 5.36 -0.10 -24.54
C GLN A 129 5.45 1.40 -24.18
N ASN A 130 4.32 2.07 -23.89
CA ASN A 130 4.31 3.47 -23.50
C ASN A 130 4.22 3.69 -21.97
N GLY A 131 4.36 2.63 -21.19
CA GLY A 131 4.32 2.67 -19.72
C GLY A 131 2.92 2.87 -19.14
N SER A 132 1.85 2.60 -19.90
CA SER A 132 0.48 2.54 -19.38
C SER A 132 0.18 1.14 -18.83
N PRO A 133 -0.55 1.02 -17.71
CA PRO A 133 -0.94 -0.28 -17.18
C PRO A 133 -1.89 -0.98 -18.15
N LEU A 134 -1.65 -2.27 -18.41
CA LEU A 134 -2.53 -3.14 -19.18
C LEU A 134 -3.52 -3.81 -18.23
N HIS A 135 -3.03 -4.72 -17.38
CA HIS A 135 -3.79 -5.48 -16.38
C HIS A 135 -2.87 -5.88 -15.22
N LEU A 136 -3.44 -6.30 -14.09
CA LEU A 136 -2.72 -7.08 -13.08
C LEU A 136 -2.43 -8.47 -13.66
N GLY A 137 -1.25 -9.04 -13.41
CA GLY A 137 -0.92 -10.35 -13.95
C GLY A 137 0.11 -11.13 -13.13
N MET A 138 0.29 -12.38 -13.56
CA MET A 138 1.42 -13.23 -13.20
C MET A 138 2.54 -12.93 -14.20
N ASP A 139 3.40 -11.97 -13.87
CA ASP A 139 4.66 -11.80 -14.58
C ASP A 139 5.75 -12.52 -13.79
N ASN A 140 6.60 -13.29 -14.46
CA ASN A 140 7.66 -14.05 -13.78
C ASN A 140 8.74 -13.11 -13.22
N ASP A 141 8.90 -11.92 -13.81
CA ASP A 141 9.95 -10.97 -13.45
C ASP A 141 9.47 -9.92 -12.43
N ASP A 142 8.18 -9.56 -12.45
CA ASP A 142 7.59 -8.56 -11.55
C ASP A 142 6.72 -9.21 -10.47
N LYS A 143 7.32 -9.42 -9.29
CA LYS A 143 6.66 -10.06 -8.15
C LYS A 143 6.35 -9.11 -7.00
N ILE A 144 6.47 -7.81 -7.20
CA ILE A 144 6.47 -6.86 -6.08
C ILE A 144 5.65 -5.61 -6.31
N THR A 145 5.33 -5.27 -7.55
CA THR A 145 4.93 -3.90 -7.82
C THR A 145 3.54 -3.53 -7.32
N THR A 146 2.62 -4.48 -7.31
CA THR A 146 1.30 -4.25 -6.70
C THR A 146 1.44 -4.05 -5.18
N LEU A 147 2.24 -4.88 -4.50
CA LEU A 147 2.47 -4.72 -3.06
C LEU A 147 3.21 -3.42 -2.74
N ALA A 148 4.22 -3.06 -3.53
CA ALA A 148 4.96 -1.82 -3.39
C ALA A 148 4.03 -0.59 -3.50
N HIS A 149 3.10 -0.61 -4.46
CA HIS A 149 2.10 0.44 -4.62
C HIS A 149 1.23 0.58 -3.37
N GLU A 150 0.66 -0.53 -2.89
CA GLU A 150 -0.20 -0.53 -1.69
C GLU A 150 0.57 -0.13 -0.42
N LEU A 151 1.83 -0.52 -0.27
CA LEU A 151 2.66 -0.09 0.87
C LEU A 151 2.89 1.43 0.90
N VAL A 152 2.98 2.08 -0.28
CA VAL A 152 3.07 3.54 -0.36
C VAL A 152 1.78 4.20 0.15
N HIS A 153 0.60 3.67 -0.24
CA HIS A 153 -0.68 4.11 0.30
C HIS A 153 -0.78 3.87 1.80
N ALA A 154 -0.41 2.68 2.27
CA ALA A 154 -0.44 2.33 3.69
C ALA A 154 0.41 3.31 4.51
N ARG A 155 1.63 3.66 4.05
CA ARG A 155 2.44 4.70 4.69
C ARG A 155 1.71 6.04 4.76
N HIS A 156 1.00 6.44 3.72
CA HIS A 156 0.24 7.70 3.74
C HIS A 156 -0.92 7.65 4.73
N VAL A 157 -1.63 6.52 4.82
CA VAL A 157 -2.67 6.23 5.82
C VAL A 157 -2.08 6.32 7.24
N LEU A 158 -1.04 5.55 7.54
CA LEU A 158 -0.39 5.52 8.87
C LEU A 158 0.09 6.91 9.33
N SER A 159 0.52 7.74 8.38
CA SER A 159 1.07 9.06 8.67
C SER A 159 0.05 10.20 8.72
N GLY A 160 -1.22 9.95 8.37
CA GLY A 160 -2.24 11.00 8.25
C GLY A 160 -2.01 11.93 7.06
N SER A 161 -1.34 11.44 6.02
CA SER A 161 -0.97 12.26 4.84
C SER A 161 -1.61 11.80 3.54
N SER A 162 -2.62 10.93 3.61
CA SER A 162 -3.38 10.49 2.45
C SER A 162 -4.10 11.67 1.81
N LEU A 163 -4.06 11.76 0.49
CA LEU A 163 -4.85 12.72 -0.28
C LEU A 163 -6.20 12.15 -0.71
N ALA A 164 -6.44 10.85 -0.52
CA ALA A 164 -7.65 10.18 -0.97
C ALA A 164 -8.90 10.85 -0.40
N ASP A 165 -9.85 11.18 -1.27
CA ASP A 165 -11.02 11.95 -0.91
C ASP A 165 -12.36 11.29 -1.22
N GLY A 166 -12.33 10.05 -1.69
CA GLY A 166 -13.50 9.34 -2.21
C GLY A 166 -13.90 9.81 -3.61
N GLY A 167 -13.20 10.79 -4.19
CA GLY A 167 -13.39 11.19 -5.58
C GLY A 167 -12.84 10.16 -6.57
N ASP A 168 -13.10 10.37 -7.86
CA ASP A 168 -12.60 9.53 -8.94
C ASP A 168 -11.07 9.45 -8.91
N ARG A 169 -10.53 8.26 -8.63
CA ARG A 169 -9.10 7.98 -8.56
C ARG A 169 -8.39 8.15 -9.90
N TYR A 170 -9.12 8.10 -11.00
CA TYR A 170 -8.55 8.33 -12.30
C TYR A 170 -8.44 9.83 -12.59
N ASN A 171 -9.25 10.70 -12.00
CA ASN A 171 -9.24 12.14 -12.27
C ASN A 171 -8.11 12.83 -11.49
N PRO A 172 -7.04 13.32 -12.13
CA PRO A 172 -5.88 13.89 -11.44
C PRO A 172 -6.19 15.20 -10.69
N ARG A 173 -7.39 15.75 -10.84
CA ARG A 173 -7.85 16.94 -10.12
C ARG A 173 -8.40 16.62 -8.73
N THR A 174 -8.92 15.40 -8.52
CA THR A 174 -9.45 14.94 -7.22
C THR A 174 -8.30 14.63 -6.25
N GLY A 175 -8.61 14.53 -4.96
CA GLY A 175 -7.68 14.06 -3.94
C GLY A 175 -7.24 12.61 -4.19
N SER A 176 -8.19 11.73 -4.50
CA SER A 176 -7.90 10.33 -4.89
C SER A 176 -6.96 10.25 -6.09
N GLY A 177 -7.18 11.00 -7.17
CA GLY A 177 -6.27 10.96 -8.32
C GLY A 177 -4.88 11.52 -8.02
N LYS A 178 -4.78 12.53 -7.15
CA LYS A 178 -3.47 13.02 -6.67
C LYS A 178 -2.76 12.00 -5.79
N GLU A 179 -3.49 11.24 -4.98
CA GLU A 179 -2.95 10.17 -4.15
C GLU A 179 -2.33 9.07 -5.00
N GLU A 180 -3.01 8.68 -6.07
CA GLU A 180 -2.55 7.67 -7.04
C GLU A 180 -1.32 8.14 -7.82
N LEU A 181 -1.34 9.36 -8.37
CA LEU A 181 -0.15 9.95 -9.02
C LEU A 181 1.04 10.01 -8.07
N ARG A 182 0.79 10.28 -6.78
CA ARG A 182 1.81 10.32 -5.74
C ARG A 182 2.32 8.94 -5.38
N ALA A 183 1.46 7.93 -5.32
CA ALA A 183 1.85 6.55 -5.05
C ALA A 183 2.69 5.98 -6.19
N VAL A 184 2.30 6.25 -7.44
CA VAL A 184 3.11 5.87 -8.61
C VAL A 184 4.44 6.63 -8.64
N GLY A 185 4.41 7.93 -8.33
CA GLY A 185 5.58 8.82 -8.46
C GLY A 185 5.62 9.50 -9.82
N LEU A 186 4.46 9.99 -10.28
CA LEU A 186 4.29 10.74 -11.52
C LEU A 186 4.32 12.25 -11.30
N ASP A 187 4.54 13.00 -12.38
CA ASP A 187 4.51 14.48 -12.39
C ASP A 187 5.38 15.11 -11.28
N LYS A 188 4.79 15.99 -10.47
CA LYS A 188 5.47 16.64 -9.33
C LYS A 188 5.84 15.69 -8.19
N TYR A 189 5.42 14.42 -8.25
CA TYR A 189 5.70 13.40 -7.24
C TYR A 189 6.87 12.49 -7.59
N ARG A 190 7.49 12.67 -8.76
CA ARG A 190 8.67 11.90 -9.19
C ARG A 190 9.75 11.85 -8.10
N TYR A 191 10.37 10.70 -7.95
CA TYR A 191 11.44 10.49 -6.97
C TYR A 191 12.61 11.46 -7.15
N SER A 192 12.97 11.78 -8.39
CA SER A 192 14.03 12.76 -8.68
C SER A 192 13.78 14.12 -8.04
N LEU A 193 12.51 14.53 -7.90
CA LEU A 193 12.09 15.80 -7.30
C LEU A 193 11.86 15.68 -5.79
N THR A 194 11.25 14.59 -5.34
CA THR A 194 10.75 14.49 -3.95
C THR A 194 11.64 13.69 -3.02
N LYS A 195 12.48 12.80 -3.57
CA LYS A 195 13.29 11.80 -2.83
C LYS A 195 12.46 10.95 -1.85
N LYS A 196 11.15 10.83 -2.11
CA LYS A 196 10.20 10.06 -1.32
C LYS A 196 9.89 8.75 -2.06
N PRO A 197 9.83 7.62 -1.34
CA PRO A 197 9.48 6.35 -1.95
C PRO A 197 8.13 6.40 -2.66
N SER A 198 8.11 5.79 -3.84
CA SER A 198 6.98 5.60 -4.74
C SER A 198 7.15 4.26 -5.48
N GLU A 199 6.08 3.78 -6.10
CA GLU A 199 6.11 2.61 -6.98
C GLU A 199 7.24 2.71 -8.02
N ASN A 200 7.34 3.81 -8.78
CA ASN A 200 8.38 3.98 -9.81
C ASN A 200 9.80 4.01 -9.24
N SER A 201 10.00 4.55 -8.04
CA SER A 201 11.34 4.52 -7.43
C SER A 201 11.77 3.10 -7.07
N ILE A 202 10.82 2.26 -6.65
CA ILE A 202 11.08 0.84 -6.34
C ILE A 202 11.26 0.08 -7.65
N ARG A 203 10.41 0.29 -8.66
CA ARG A 203 10.60 -0.28 -10.01
C ARG A 203 12.01 -0.03 -10.56
N ALA A 204 12.50 1.21 -10.44
CA ALA A 204 13.83 1.59 -10.91
C ALA A 204 14.96 0.80 -10.21
N GLU A 205 14.82 0.50 -8.92
CA GLU A 205 15.80 -0.26 -8.14
C GLU A 205 15.89 -1.73 -8.57
N HIS A 206 14.79 -2.27 -9.10
CA HIS A 206 14.69 -3.66 -9.55
C HIS A 206 14.79 -3.81 -11.08
N GLY A 207 15.16 -2.75 -11.81
CA GLY A 207 15.25 -2.78 -13.28
C GLY A 207 13.89 -2.99 -13.97
N LEU A 208 12.78 -2.76 -13.27
CA LEU A 208 11.43 -2.94 -13.82
C LEU A 208 11.01 -1.73 -14.66
N PRO A 209 10.20 -1.93 -15.71
CA PRO A 209 9.66 -0.85 -16.52
C PRO A 209 8.90 0.18 -15.66
N LEU A 210 9.22 1.46 -15.86
CA LEU A 210 8.58 2.56 -15.13
C LEU A 210 7.17 2.82 -15.67
N ARG A 211 6.24 3.04 -14.75
CA ARG A 211 4.89 3.46 -15.09
C ARG A 211 4.91 4.93 -15.47
N MET A 212 4.44 5.25 -16.67
CA MET A 212 4.39 6.60 -17.22
C MET A 212 3.00 7.21 -17.14
N LYS A 213 1.96 6.38 -16.98
CA LYS A 213 0.58 6.82 -16.83
C LYS A 213 -0.11 6.07 -15.71
N TYR A 214 -1.01 6.76 -15.00
CA TYR A 214 -1.83 6.12 -14.00
C TYR A 214 -2.99 5.32 -14.64
N ARG A 215 -3.71 5.90 -15.60
CA ARG A 215 -4.83 5.21 -16.26
C ARG A 215 -4.34 4.20 -17.29
N PRO A 216 -4.99 3.03 -17.45
CA PRO A 216 -4.87 2.21 -18.64
C PRO A 216 -5.19 3.03 -19.89
N HIS A 217 -4.60 2.67 -21.03
CA HIS A 217 -5.03 3.23 -22.30
C HIS A 217 -6.43 2.71 -22.61
N GLN A 218 -7.37 3.60 -22.97
CA GLN A 218 -8.62 3.20 -23.62
C GLN A 218 -8.33 2.88 -25.08
#